data_AF-A0AAP8MYR0-F1
#
_entry.id   AF-A0AAP8MYR0-F1
#
_cell.length_a   1.000
_cell.length_b   1.000
_cell.length_c   1.000
_cell.angle_alpha   90.00
_cell.angle_beta   90.00
_cell.angle_gamma   90.00
#
_symmetry.space_group_name_H-M   'P 1'
#
loop_
_entity.id
_entity.type
_entity.pdbx_description
1 polymer ?
#
loop_
_entity_poly.entity_id
_entity_poly.type
_entity_poly.pdbx_seq_one_letter_code
_entity_poly.pdbx_strand_id
1 'polypeptide(L)'
;MIKNQLALLPTEPAQKAVALAFAEVIKKEGKLRGETPFANAFCRFYFGKSRPAKSYLLVVADSSSDTVPEIMRKLDRFLESNGEKRYLVNWYFANCAFPSKSTSTETRFTNHTEMMVTRNNKIADKEAKLRQAYLESKKSRILNVSQKDLPAWVSDEEENLTELELNQCLRHWFNEHDKSDYKFYDLYYGYTASRIALDLSFA
;
A
#
# COMPACT_ATOMS: atom_id res chain seq x y z
N MET A 1 -50.24 0.63 20.47
CA MET A 1 -49.05 1.48 20.77
C MET A 1 -47.80 0.64 20.60
N ILE A 2 -46.98 0.99 19.61
CA ILE A 2 -45.79 0.24 19.21
C ILE A 2 -44.67 0.49 20.24
N LYS A 3 -44.26 -0.53 20.98
CA LYS A 3 -43.02 -0.53 21.78
C LYS A 3 -42.08 -1.63 21.27
N ASN A 4 -41.65 -1.49 20.02
CA ASN A 4 -40.44 -2.14 19.52
C ASN A 4 -39.38 -1.06 19.33
N GLN A 5 -38.79 -0.59 20.42
CA GLN A 5 -37.43 -0.07 20.34
C GLN A 5 -36.53 -1.28 20.10
N LEU A 6 -36.35 -1.65 18.84
CA LEU A 6 -35.23 -2.48 18.42
C LEU A 6 -33.97 -1.71 18.81
N ALA A 7 -33.46 -1.99 20.02
CA ALA A 7 -32.09 -1.68 20.34
C ALA A 7 -31.27 -2.30 19.20
N LEU A 8 -30.59 -1.45 18.42
CA LEU A 8 -29.66 -1.84 17.38
C LEU A 8 -28.49 -2.58 18.05
N LEU A 9 -28.75 -3.81 18.50
CA LEU A 9 -27.75 -4.68 19.06
C LEU A 9 -26.93 -5.20 17.90
N PRO A 10 -25.59 -5.16 17.99
CA PRO A 10 -24.73 -5.76 17.00
C PRO A 10 -25.14 -7.21 16.71
N THR A 11 -25.11 -7.60 15.44
CA THR A 11 -25.35 -8.99 15.01
C THR A 11 -24.18 -9.89 15.39
N GLU A 12 -22.98 -9.33 15.52
CA GLU A 12 -21.78 -10.05 15.92
C GLU A 12 -21.82 -10.37 17.44
N PRO A 13 -21.64 -11.65 17.84
CA PRO A 13 -21.78 -12.08 19.23
C PRO A 13 -20.88 -11.36 20.24
N ALA A 14 -19.63 -11.05 19.89
CA ALA A 14 -18.70 -10.36 20.79
C ALA A 14 -19.12 -8.91 21.02
N GLN A 15 -19.47 -8.17 19.97
CA GLN A 15 -19.97 -6.79 20.06
C GLN A 15 -21.27 -6.72 20.87
N LYS A 16 -22.18 -7.68 20.68
CA LYS A 16 -23.40 -7.79 21.47
C LYS A 16 -23.10 -8.04 22.95
N ALA A 17 -22.21 -8.98 23.25
CA ALA A 17 -21.81 -9.27 24.62
C ALA A 17 -21.10 -8.09 25.28
N VAL A 18 -20.28 -7.34 24.54
CA VAL A 18 -19.66 -6.08 24.99
C VAL A 18 -20.73 -5.05 25.35
N ALA A 19 -21.67 -4.76 24.44
CA ALA A 19 -22.73 -3.78 24.68
C ALA A 19 -23.60 -4.14 25.90
N LEU A 20 -23.96 -5.42 26.05
CA LEU A 20 -24.73 -5.91 27.21
C LEU A 20 -23.91 -5.86 28.50
N ALA A 21 -22.61 -6.18 28.45
CA ALA A 21 -21.72 -6.10 29.60
C ALA A 21 -21.60 -4.66 30.11
N PHE A 22 -21.38 -3.69 29.22
CA PHE A 22 -21.37 -2.27 29.59
C PHE A 22 -22.69 -1.83 30.20
N ALA A 23 -23.82 -2.17 29.56
CA ALA A 23 -25.13 -1.82 30.08
C ALA A 23 -25.37 -2.40 31.49
N GLU A 24 -24.94 -3.64 31.75
CA GLU A 24 -25.07 -4.26 33.07
C GLU A 24 -24.17 -3.58 34.12
N VAL A 25 -22.92 -3.28 33.77
CA VAL A 25 -21.97 -2.66 34.69
C VAL A 25 -22.38 -1.22 35.02
N ILE A 26 -22.82 -0.46 34.02
CA ILE A 26 -23.32 0.92 34.19
C ILE A 26 -24.57 0.92 35.08
N LYS A 27 -25.55 0.03 34.84
CA LYS A 27 -26.78 -0.08 35.65
C LYS A 27 -26.54 -0.40 37.13
N LYS A 28 -25.36 -0.94 37.48
CA LYS A 28 -25.01 -1.30 38.86
C LYS A 28 -24.34 -0.17 39.65
N GLU A 29 -24.25 1.04 39.08
CA GLU A 29 -23.84 2.32 39.71
C GLU A 29 -23.17 2.16 41.10
N GLY A 30 -21.86 1.92 41.12
CA GLY A 30 -21.06 1.91 42.36
C GLY A 30 -21.20 0.68 43.28
N LYS A 31 -22.06 -0.30 42.96
CA LYS A 31 -22.19 -1.58 43.70
C LYS A 31 -21.49 -2.76 43.02
N LEU A 32 -20.45 -2.48 42.23
CA LEU A 32 -19.66 -3.52 41.58
C LEU A 32 -18.83 -4.26 42.64
N ARG A 33 -19.24 -5.48 42.98
CA ARG A 33 -18.47 -6.39 43.84
C ARG A 33 -17.72 -7.39 42.96
N GLY A 34 -16.39 -7.30 42.92
CA GLY A 34 -15.50 -8.26 42.25
C GLY A 34 -14.29 -7.60 41.57
N GLU A 35 -13.18 -8.34 41.44
CA GLU A 35 -11.91 -7.83 40.87
C GLU A 35 -11.97 -7.49 39.37
N THR A 36 -12.95 -8.04 38.62
CA THR A 36 -13.03 -7.94 37.15
C THR A 36 -14.48 -7.78 36.65
N PRO A 37 -15.17 -6.68 36.99
CA PRO A 37 -16.61 -6.53 36.76
C PRO A 37 -17.04 -6.57 35.29
N PHE A 38 -16.26 -5.98 34.38
CA PHE A 38 -16.56 -5.97 32.95
C PHE A 38 -16.32 -7.34 32.32
N ALA A 39 -15.21 -8.01 32.66
CA ALA A 39 -14.91 -9.34 32.14
C ALA A 39 -15.93 -10.39 32.63
N ASN A 40 -16.35 -10.32 33.90
CA ASN A 40 -17.37 -11.24 34.43
C ASN A 40 -18.75 -11.02 33.80
N ALA A 41 -19.11 -9.77 33.46
CA ALA A 41 -20.33 -9.47 32.73
C ALA A 41 -20.25 -9.94 31.28
N PHE A 42 -19.15 -9.64 30.59
CA PHE A 42 -18.90 -10.12 29.24
C PHE A 42 -18.97 -11.64 29.15
N CYS A 43 -18.28 -12.36 30.03
CA CYS A 43 -18.26 -13.82 29.99
C CYS A 43 -19.65 -14.44 30.18
N ARG A 44 -20.52 -13.82 31.00
CA ARG A 44 -21.92 -14.27 31.14
C ARG A 44 -22.70 -14.13 29.84
N PHE A 45 -22.58 -13.01 29.15
CA PHE A 45 -23.31 -12.79 27.90
C PHE A 45 -22.73 -13.58 26.72
N TYR A 46 -21.41 -13.78 26.69
CA TYR A 46 -20.72 -14.44 25.57
C TYR A 46 -20.62 -15.96 25.74
N PHE A 47 -20.28 -16.44 26.94
CA PHE A 47 -20.08 -17.88 27.23
C PHE A 47 -21.19 -18.50 28.10
N GLY A 48 -22.18 -17.71 28.54
CA GLY A 48 -23.24 -18.17 29.44
C GLY A 48 -22.80 -18.36 30.90
N LYS A 49 -21.53 -18.08 31.24
CA LYS A 49 -20.96 -18.26 32.59
C LYS A 49 -20.00 -17.14 32.93
N SER A 50 -20.00 -16.65 34.18
CA SER A 50 -19.09 -15.56 34.61
C SER A 50 -17.63 -15.97 34.63
N ARG A 51 -17.35 -17.25 34.89
CA ARG A 51 -16.00 -17.82 34.98
C ARG A 51 -15.93 -19.10 34.14
N PRO A 52 -15.77 -18.97 32.82
CA PRO A 52 -15.64 -20.11 31.93
C PRO A 52 -14.29 -20.82 32.15
N ALA A 53 -14.19 -22.08 31.70
CA ALA A 53 -12.93 -22.83 31.77
C ALA A 53 -11.86 -22.22 30.85
N LYS A 54 -10.58 -22.48 31.14
CA LYS A 54 -9.44 -21.93 30.38
C LYS A 54 -9.57 -22.17 28.87
N SER A 55 -10.04 -23.35 28.45
CA SER A 55 -10.23 -23.71 27.04
C SER A 55 -11.11 -22.72 26.28
N TYR A 56 -12.18 -22.22 26.89
CA TYR A 56 -13.07 -21.22 26.29
C TYR A 56 -12.45 -19.82 26.27
N LEU A 57 -11.61 -19.51 27.27
CA LEU A 57 -10.95 -18.21 27.38
C LEU A 57 -9.77 -18.04 26.41
N LEU A 58 -9.27 -19.11 25.80
CA LEU A 58 -8.20 -19.04 24.81
C LEU A 58 -8.57 -18.19 23.59
N VAL A 59 -9.85 -18.06 23.25
CA VAL A 59 -10.31 -17.19 22.16
C VAL A 59 -10.10 -15.70 22.47
N VAL A 60 -9.97 -15.35 23.75
CA VAL A 60 -9.73 -13.99 24.25
C VAL A 60 -8.27 -13.79 24.64
N ALA A 61 -7.58 -14.85 25.05
CA ALA A 61 -6.21 -14.77 25.57
C ALA A 61 -5.20 -14.35 24.49
N ASP A 62 -4.32 -13.43 24.85
CA ASP A 62 -3.17 -13.06 24.03
C ASP A 62 -2.12 -14.20 23.98
N SER A 63 -1.89 -14.87 25.11
CA SER A 63 -1.00 -16.03 25.21
C SER A 63 -1.70 -17.27 25.75
N SER A 64 -1.39 -18.45 25.21
CA SER A 64 -1.86 -19.75 25.71
C SER A 64 -1.29 -20.11 27.09
N SER A 65 -0.17 -19.48 27.47
CA SER A 65 0.44 -19.65 28.80
C SER A 65 -0.32 -18.94 29.91
N ASP A 66 -1.14 -17.93 29.59
CA ASP A 66 -1.85 -17.13 30.59
C ASP A 66 -2.78 -17.99 31.47
N THR A 67 -2.82 -17.68 32.76
CA THR A 67 -3.74 -18.27 33.71
C THR A 67 -5.14 -17.64 33.59
N VAL A 68 -6.18 -18.34 34.04
CA VAL A 68 -7.56 -17.80 34.01
C VAL A 68 -7.67 -16.43 34.70
N PRO A 69 -7.09 -16.20 35.90
CA PRO A 69 -7.12 -14.87 36.51
C PRO A 69 -6.45 -13.78 35.67
N GLU A 70 -5.33 -14.09 35.00
CA GLU A 70 -4.63 -13.14 34.13
C GLU A 70 -5.46 -12.78 32.90
N ILE A 71 -6.04 -13.77 32.23
CA ILE A 71 -6.92 -13.54 31.07
C ILE A 71 -8.10 -12.66 31.48
N MET A 72 -8.73 -12.94 32.63
CA MET A 72 -9.85 -12.15 33.13
C MET A 72 -9.45 -10.71 33.44
N ARG A 73 -8.28 -10.46 34.04
CA ARG A 73 -7.80 -9.09 34.29
C ARG A 73 -7.45 -8.34 33.00
N LYS A 74 -6.81 -9.02 32.05
CA LYS A 74 -6.45 -8.45 30.74
C LYS A 74 -7.70 -8.07 29.95
N LEU A 75 -8.69 -8.97 29.90
CA LEU A 75 -10.00 -8.73 29.30
C LEU A 75 -10.72 -7.57 29.99
N ASP A 76 -10.71 -7.51 31.33
CA ASP A 76 -11.39 -6.46 32.08
C ASP A 76 -10.82 -5.08 31.75
N ARG A 77 -9.48 -4.94 31.75
CA ARG A 77 -8.79 -3.70 31.37
C ARG A 77 -9.02 -3.31 29.91
N PHE A 78 -9.10 -4.28 29.01
CA PHE A 78 -9.40 -4.05 27.61
C PHE A 78 -10.82 -3.46 27.45
N LEU A 79 -11.82 -4.08 28.08
CA LEU A 79 -13.20 -3.62 28.08
C LEU A 79 -13.37 -2.27 28.78
N GLU A 80 -12.79 -2.10 29.97
CA GLU A 80 -12.81 -0.83 30.71
C GLU A 80 -12.21 0.32 29.88
N SER A 81 -11.14 0.04 29.12
CA SER A 81 -10.53 1.01 28.21
C SER A 81 -11.31 1.26 26.92
N ASN A 82 -12.53 0.73 26.79
CA ASN A 82 -13.36 0.83 25.59
C ASN A 82 -12.62 0.39 24.30
N GLY A 83 -11.81 -0.67 24.43
CA GLY A 83 -11.09 -1.27 23.32
C GLY A 83 -9.73 -0.63 22.96
N GLU A 84 -9.25 0.33 23.74
CA GLU A 84 -7.95 0.99 23.47
C GLU A 84 -6.75 0.06 23.75
N LYS A 85 -6.78 -0.73 24.82
CA LYS A 85 -5.67 -1.61 25.23
C LYS A 85 -5.70 -2.98 24.51
N ARG A 86 -5.65 -2.97 23.18
CA ARG A 86 -5.81 -4.21 22.35
C ARG A 86 -4.71 -5.24 22.57
N TYR A 87 -3.50 -4.80 22.88
CA TYR A 87 -2.34 -5.66 23.14
C TYR A 87 -2.52 -6.59 24.36
N LEU A 88 -3.61 -6.44 25.13
CA LEU A 88 -3.90 -7.30 26.29
C LEU A 88 -4.68 -8.57 25.92
N VAL A 89 -5.29 -8.61 24.74
CA VAL A 89 -6.17 -9.72 24.34
C VAL A 89 -5.82 -10.16 22.93
N ASN A 90 -6.33 -11.32 22.53
CA ASN A 90 -6.17 -11.84 21.18
C ASN A 90 -6.56 -10.78 20.13
N TRP A 91 -5.68 -10.54 19.16
CA TRP A 91 -5.87 -9.52 18.12
C TRP A 91 -7.17 -9.69 17.33
N TYR A 92 -7.51 -10.92 16.96
CA TYR A 92 -8.74 -11.21 16.22
C TYR A 92 -9.97 -10.87 17.06
N PHE A 93 -9.98 -11.30 18.33
CA PHE A 93 -11.03 -10.94 19.27
C PHE A 93 -11.16 -9.43 19.46
N ALA A 94 -10.04 -8.70 19.58
CA ALA A 94 -10.06 -7.24 19.75
C ALA A 94 -10.74 -6.53 18.57
N ASN A 95 -10.48 -6.98 17.35
CA ASN A 95 -11.07 -6.42 16.13
C ASN A 95 -12.55 -6.80 15.97
N CYS A 96 -12.95 -8.01 16.37
CA CYS A 96 -14.36 -8.39 16.43
C CYS A 96 -15.12 -7.53 17.45
N ALA A 97 -14.59 -7.39 18.67
CA ALA A 97 -15.22 -6.65 19.76
C ALA A 97 -15.29 -5.13 19.51
N PHE A 98 -14.27 -4.54 18.89
CA PHE A 98 -14.18 -3.09 18.62
C PHE A 98 -13.68 -2.82 17.18
N PRO A 99 -14.50 -3.06 16.14
CA PRO A 99 -14.08 -2.93 14.74
C PRO A 99 -13.71 -1.48 14.39
N SER A 100 -14.37 -0.49 14.99
CA SER A 100 -14.07 0.94 14.79
C SER A 100 -12.68 1.36 15.25
N LYS A 101 -12.06 0.53 16.09
CA LYS A 101 -10.72 0.76 16.61
C LYS A 101 -9.68 0.18 15.64
N SER A 102 -9.97 -0.92 14.92
CA SER A 102 -9.06 -1.59 13.97
C SER A 102 -8.43 -0.66 12.91
N THR A 103 -9.12 0.41 12.51
CA THR A 103 -8.84 1.16 11.28
C THR A 103 -8.14 2.51 11.44
N SER A 104 -7.81 2.99 12.66
CA SER A 104 -7.45 4.40 12.81
C SER A 104 -6.01 4.77 12.43
N THR A 105 -5.06 3.83 12.49
CA THR A 105 -3.62 4.14 12.33
C THR A 105 -2.98 3.41 11.16
N GLU A 106 -3.22 2.10 11.01
CA GLU A 106 -2.65 1.32 9.91
C GLU A 106 -3.25 1.72 8.56
N THR A 107 -4.57 1.78 8.43
CA THR A 107 -5.25 2.15 7.17
C THR A 107 -4.90 3.57 6.68
N ARG A 108 -4.66 4.52 7.60
CA ARG A 108 -4.25 5.88 7.22
C ARG A 108 -2.86 5.91 6.62
N PHE A 109 -1.92 5.13 7.17
CA PHE A 109 -0.55 5.09 6.69
C PHE A 109 -0.44 4.38 5.33
N THR A 110 -1.10 3.24 5.15
CA THR A 110 -1.14 2.53 3.86
C THR A 110 -1.77 3.38 2.77
N ASN A 111 -2.94 3.98 3.02
CA ASN A 111 -3.61 4.83 2.02
C ASN A 111 -2.75 6.04 1.60
N HIS A 112 -2.06 6.69 2.55
CA HIS A 112 -1.16 7.79 2.24
C HIS A 112 0.04 7.34 1.39
N THR A 113 0.62 6.18 1.72
CA THR A 113 1.76 5.61 1.00
C THR A 113 1.37 5.24 -0.44
N GLU A 114 0.22 4.58 -0.62
CA GLU A 114 -0.32 4.21 -1.93
C GLU A 114 -0.62 5.43 -2.81
N MET A 115 -1.16 6.51 -2.23
CA MET A 115 -1.40 7.76 -2.95
C MET A 115 -0.10 8.40 -3.45
N MET A 116 0.95 8.42 -2.62
CA MET A 116 2.26 8.99 -3.00
C MET A 116 2.93 8.17 -4.10
N VAL A 117 2.90 6.83 -4.01
CA VAL A 117 3.41 5.93 -5.06
C VAL A 117 2.63 6.15 -6.36
N THR A 118 1.30 6.20 -6.29
CA THR A 118 0.46 6.42 -7.47
C THR A 118 0.74 7.77 -8.12
N ARG A 119 0.94 8.83 -7.33
CA ARG A 119 1.30 10.15 -7.84
C ARG A 119 2.66 10.12 -8.53
N ASN A 120 3.67 9.52 -7.91
CA ASN A 120 5.03 9.47 -8.46
C ASN A 120 5.06 8.67 -9.77
N ASN A 121 4.36 7.54 -9.83
CA ASN A 121 4.25 6.75 -11.07
C ASN A 121 3.58 7.56 -12.19
N LYS A 122 2.51 8.30 -11.90
CA LYS A 122 1.86 9.17 -12.90
C LYS A 122 2.76 10.30 -13.39
N ILE A 123 3.67 10.81 -12.56
CA ILE A 123 4.64 11.84 -12.97
C ILE A 123 5.68 11.20 -13.88
N ALA A 124 6.28 10.08 -13.45
CA ALA A 124 7.28 9.34 -14.24
C ALA A 124 6.72 8.92 -15.62
N ASP A 125 5.48 8.43 -15.68
CA ASP A 125 4.81 8.08 -16.94
C ASP A 125 4.63 9.28 -17.87
N LYS A 126 4.32 10.46 -17.31
CA LYS A 126 4.18 11.69 -18.10
C LYS A 126 5.53 12.15 -18.63
N GLU A 127 6.56 12.14 -17.80
CA GLU A 127 7.92 12.50 -18.19
C GLU A 127 8.46 11.55 -19.27
N ALA A 128 8.25 10.24 -19.11
CA ALA A 128 8.62 9.24 -20.12
C ALA A 128 7.89 9.46 -21.45
N LYS A 129 6.59 9.77 -21.43
CA LYS A 129 5.83 10.09 -22.65
C LYS A 129 6.34 11.34 -23.35
N LEU A 130 6.67 12.39 -22.59
CA LEU A 130 7.24 13.61 -23.14
C LEU A 130 8.61 13.36 -23.76
N ARG A 131 9.48 12.59 -23.07
CA ARG A 131 10.81 12.24 -23.59
C ARG A 131 10.70 11.39 -24.86
N GLN A 132 9.80 10.42 -24.89
CA GLN A 132 9.56 9.62 -26.10
C GLN A 132 9.06 10.48 -27.26
N ALA A 133 8.09 11.37 -27.02
CA ALA A 133 7.58 12.26 -28.07
C ALA A 133 8.67 13.20 -28.61
N TYR A 134 9.54 13.72 -27.73
CA TYR A 134 10.69 14.52 -28.12
C TYR A 134 11.67 13.72 -28.99
N LEU A 135 12.01 12.49 -28.59
CA LEU A 135 12.88 11.61 -29.35
C LEU A 135 12.31 11.27 -30.74
N GLU A 136 11.02 10.95 -30.84
CA GLU A 136 10.36 10.69 -32.12
C GLU A 136 10.35 11.93 -33.05
N SER A 137 10.24 13.12 -32.47
CA SER A 137 10.40 14.38 -33.22
C SER A 137 11.81 14.54 -33.79
N LYS A 138 12.85 14.19 -33.02
CA LYS A 138 14.26 14.24 -33.46
C LYS A 138 14.56 13.19 -34.52
N LYS A 139 14.03 11.97 -34.38
CA LYS A 139 14.09 10.92 -35.40
C LYS A 139 13.46 11.38 -36.72
N SER A 140 12.30 12.02 -36.68
CA SER A 140 11.68 12.58 -37.89
C SER A 140 12.53 13.70 -38.51
N ARG A 141 13.16 14.54 -37.69
CA ARG A 141 13.97 15.66 -38.17
C ARG A 141 15.29 15.22 -38.80
N ILE A 142 15.98 14.25 -38.20
CA ILE A 142 17.28 13.78 -38.71
C ILE A 142 17.15 13.21 -40.11
N LEU A 143 16.02 12.59 -40.49
CA LEU A 143 15.79 12.08 -41.85
C LEU A 143 15.96 13.13 -42.97
N ASN A 144 15.85 14.42 -42.64
CA ASN A 144 16.03 15.50 -43.61
C ASN A 144 17.42 16.14 -43.54
N VAL A 145 18.30 15.67 -42.66
CA VAL A 145 19.67 16.15 -42.52
C VAL A 145 20.51 15.55 -43.62
N SER A 146 21.27 16.40 -44.32
CA SER A 146 22.19 15.94 -45.36
C SER A 146 23.32 15.14 -44.72
N GLN A 147 23.81 14.14 -45.44
CA GLN A 147 24.85 13.25 -44.96
C GLN A 147 26.10 13.97 -44.44
N LYS A 148 26.51 15.06 -45.11
CA LYS A 148 27.67 15.87 -44.73
C LYS A 148 27.47 16.66 -43.43
N ASP A 149 26.22 16.91 -43.07
CA ASP A 149 25.84 17.71 -41.90
C ASP A 149 25.53 16.85 -40.67
N LEU A 150 25.57 15.51 -40.78
CA LEU A 150 25.33 14.60 -39.65
C LEU A 150 26.23 14.87 -38.44
N PRO A 151 27.56 15.11 -38.58
CA PRO A 151 28.41 15.38 -37.43
C PRO A 151 28.04 16.69 -36.72
N ALA A 152 27.68 17.73 -37.49
CA ALA A 152 27.23 19.00 -36.94
C ALA A 152 25.90 18.83 -36.18
N TRP A 153 24.96 18.08 -36.75
CA TRP A 153 23.69 17.78 -36.08
C TRP A 153 23.89 17.03 -34.76
N VAL A 154 24.81 16.06 -34.70
CA VAL A 154 25.14 15.35 -33.44
C VAL A 154 25.71 16.34 -32.42
N SER A 155 26.66 17.19 -32.81
CA SER A 155 27.24 18.19 -31.91
C SER A 155 26.20 19.16 -31.34
N ASP A 156 25.19 19.54 -32.12
CA ASP A 156 24.11 20.44 -31.67
C ASP A 156 23.14 19.74 -30.69
N GLU A 157 23.02 18.41 -30.78
CA GLU A 157 22.05 17.62 -30.01
C GLU A 157 22.67 16.87 -28.82
N GLU A 158 24.00 16.86 -28.67
CA GLU A 158 24.74 16.23 -27.56
C GLU A 158 24.32 16.75 -26.17
N GLU A 159 23.89 18.02 -26.06
CA GLU A 159 23.38 18.58 -24.80
C GLU A 159 21.93 18.14 -24.50
N ASN A 160 21.18 17.72 -25.51
CA ASN A 160 19.74 17.48 -25.42
C ASN A 160 19.37 15.99 -25.43
N LEU A 161 20.19 15.17 -26.07
CA LEU A 161 20.01 13.73 -26.26
C LEU A 161 21.13 12.95 -25.59
N THR A 162 20.79 11.84 -24.97
CA THR A 162 21.79 10.90 -24.48
C THR A 162 22.47 10.19 -25.65
N GLU A 163 23.66 9.65 -25.42
CA GLU A 163 24.40 8.85 -26.40
C GLU A 163 23.55 7.74 -27.04
N LEU A 164 22.73 7.07 -26.23
CA LEU A 164 21.84 6.02 -26.70
C LEU A 164 20.75 6.58 -27.64
N GLU A 165 20.19 7.73 -27.34
CA GLU A 165 19.15 8.38 -28.14
C GLU A 165 19.72 8.93 -29.45
N LEU A 166 20.92 9.50 -29.42
CA LEU A 166 21.66 9.91 -30.62
C LEU A 166 21.91 8.71 -31.54
N ASN A 167 22.38 7.59 -30.98
CA ASN A 167 22.56 6.34 -31.71
C ASN A 167 21.25 5.80 -32.29
N GLN A 168 20.12 5.95 -31.58
CA GLN A 168 18.81 5.60 -32.13
C GLN A 168 18.40 6.49 -33.31
N CYS A 169 18.68 7.79 -33.24
CA CYS A 169 18.43 8.73 -34.33
C CYS A 169 19.29 8.41 -35.56
N LEU A 170 20.59 8.18 -35.37
CA LEU A 170 21.51 7.81 -36.45
C LEU A 170 21.16 6.47 -37.08
N ARG A 171 20.74 5.48 -36.28
CA ARG A 171 20.22 4.22 -36.78
C ARG A 171 18.98 4.41 -37.64
N HIS A 172 18.08 5.30 -37.21
CA HIS A 172 16.87 5.60 -37.96
C HIS A 172 17.20 6.26 -39.32
N TRP A 173 18.15 7.20 -39.32
CA TRP A 173 18.68 7.81 -40.54
C TRP A 173 19.31 6.77 -41.48
N PHE A 174 20.19 5.92 -40.95
CA PHE A 174 20.88 4.88 -41.70
C PHE A 174 19.91 3.92 -42.39
N ASN A 175 18.91 3.42 -41.66
CA ASN A 175 17.94 2.48 -42.21
C ASN A 175 17.10 3.06 -43.37
N GLU A 176 16.93 4.38 -43.40
CA GLU A 176 16.15 5.06 -44.44
C GLU A 176 17.02 5.42 -45.67
N HIS A 177 18.29 5.76 -45.44
CA HIS A 177 19.17 6.31 -46.48
C HIS A 177 20.19 5.31 -47.04
N ASP A 178 20.67 4.37 -46.24
CA ASP A 178 21.57 3.31 -46.69
C ASP A 178 20.75 2.10 -47.16
N LYS A 179 21.10 1.59 -48.35
CA LYS A 179 20.50 0.40 -48.97
C LYS A 179 21.43 -0.81 -48.93
N SER A 180 22.53 -0.73 -48.19
CA SER A 180 23.45 -1.85 -48.01
C SER A 180 22.78 -3.02 -47.26
N ASP A 181 23.28 -4.23 -47.47
CA ASP A 181 22.82 -5.42 -46.74
C ASP A 181 23.32 -5.46 -45.28
N TYR A 182 24.20 -4.54 -44.90
CA TYR A 182 24.77 -4.47 -43.57
C TYR A 182 23.78 -3.82 -42.60
N LYS A 183 23.64 -4.42 -41.40
CA LYS A 183 22.82 -3.81 -40.35
C LYS A 183 23.63 -2.76 -39.61
N PHE A 184 22.98 -1.67 -39.21
CA PHE A 184 23.58 -0.60 -38.41
C PHE A 184 24.40 -1.11 -37.22
N TYR A 185 23.86 -2.08 -36.48
CA TYR A 185 24.54 -2.63 -35.30
C TYR A 185 25.81 -3.40 -35.67
N ASP A 186 25.84 -4.09 -36.81
CA ASP A 186 26.99 -4.87 -37.24
C ASP A 186 28.17 -3.96 -37.60
N LEU A 187 27.89 -2.76 -38.12
CA LEU A 187 28.90 -1.76 -38.51
C LEU A 187 29.36 -0.90 -37.33
N TYR A 188 28.46 -0.56 -36.42
CA TYR A 188 28.66 0.51 -35.44
C TYR A 188 28.57 0.06 -33.99
N TYR A 189 28.66 -1.24 -33.71
CA TYR A 189 28.64 -1.72 -32.34
C TYR A 189 29.79 -1.15 -31.50
N GLY A 190 29.44 -0.53 -30.37
CA GLY A 190 30.40 0.08 -29.45
C GLY A 190 30.97 1.42 -29.91
N TYR A 191 30.51 1.97 -31.03
CA TYR A 191 30.94 3.28 -31.51
C TYR A 191 30.12 4.38 -30.83
N THR A 192 30.73 5.55 -30.66
CA THR A 192 30.03 6.75 -30.20
C THR A 192 29.23 7.38 -31.34
N ALA A 193 28.16 8.10 -31.01
CA ALA A 193 27.31 8.79 -31.97
C ALA A 193 28.10 9.74 -32.86
N SER A 194 29.04 10.51 -32.31
CA SER A 194 29.88 11.43 -33.08
C SER A 194 30.81 10.66 -34.06
N ARG A 195 31.31 9.47 -33.67
CA ARG A 195 32.13 8.63 -34.56
C ARG A 195 31.29 8.02 -35.69
N ILE A 196 30.08 7.57 -35.39
CA ILE A 196 29.13 7.02 -36.37
C ILE A 196 28.74 8.12 -37.35
N ALA A 197 28.35 9.30 -36.88
CA ALA A 197 27.97 10.42 -37.74
C ALA A 197 29.13 10.86 -38.65
N LEU A 198 30.36 10.87 -38.16
CA LEU A 198 31.53 11.15 -38.97
C LEU A 198 31.72 10.09 -40.07
N ASP A 199 31.64 8.81 -39.73
CA ASP A 199 31.77 7.72 -40.70
C ASP A 199 30.68 7.79 -41.77
N LEU A 200 29.43 7.94 -41.34
CA LEU A 200 28.28 8.12 -42.23
C LEU A 200 28.42 9.37 -43.11
N SER A 201 29.12 10.42 -42.67
CA SER A 201 29.30 11.63 -43.48
C SER A 201 30.17 11.45 -44.73
N PHE A 202 30.92 10.33 -44.81
CA PHE A 202 31.79 9.99 -45.94
C PHE A 202 31.29 8.84 -46.82
N ALA A 203 30.20 8.16 -46.43
CA ALA A 203 29.61 7.05 -47.20
C ALA A 203 29.00 7.52 -48.54
#